data_AF-X1VSP5-F1
#
_entry.id   AF-X1VSP5-F1
#
_cell.length_a   1.000
_cell.length_b   1.000
_cell.length_c   1.000
_cell.angle_alpha   90.00
_cell.angle_beta   90.00
_cell.angle_gamma   90.00
#
_symmetry.space_group_name_H-M   'P 1'
#
loop_
_entity.id
_entity.type
_entity.pdbx_description
1 polymer ?
#
loop_
_entity_poly.entity_id
_entity_poly.type
_entity_poly.pdbx_seq_one_letter_code
_entity_poly.pdbx_strand_id
1 'polypeptide(L)' 'MNKIIKNMPLHGWDDEKIYFNDEELGQEWCVSDEEKLYNQLVEICREYFKKKLNQRGHTK' A
#
# COMPACT_ATOMS: atom_id res chain seq x y z
N MET A 1 19.59 -9.61 11.51
CA MET A 1 18.94 -10.61 10.63
C MET A 1 17.74 -9.94 10.00
N ASN A 2 17.69 -9.79 8.67
CA ASN A 2 16.48 -9.31 7.99
C ASN A 2 15.47 -10.44 8.00
N LYS A 3 14.60 -10.46 9.02
CA LYS A 3 13.43 -11.34 9.03
C LYS A 3 12.55 -10.85 7.88
N ILE A 4 12.57 -11.57 6.76
CA ILE A 4 11.63 -11.32 5.66
C ILE A 4 10.26 -11.60 6.27
N ILE A 5 9.46 -10.56 6.48
CA ILE A 5 8.10 -10.68 7.02
C ILE A 5 7.31 -11.46 5.96
N LYS A 6 7.12 -12.76 6.20
CA LYS A 6 6.72 -13.68 5.13
C LYS A 6 5.24 -13.57 4.79
N ASN A 7 4.39 -13.10 5.71
CA ASN A 7 2.94 -12.99 5.50
C ASN A 7 2.38 -11.76 6.22
N MET A 8 2.32 -10.62 5.53
CA MET A 8 1.51 -9.46 5.94
C MET A 8 0.40 -9.26 4.92
N PRO A 9 -0.71 -10.03 5.00
CA PRO A 9 -1.84 -9.80 4.12
C PRO A 9 -2.42 -8.40 4.35
N LEU A 10 -2.86 -7.77 3.26
CA LEU A 10 -3.73 -6.60 3.33
C LEU A 10 -5.03 -7.03 4.02
N HIS A 11 -5.30 -6.44 5.18
CA HIS A 11 -6.42 -6.80 6.03
C HIS A 11 -7.66 -5.95 5.72
N GLY A 12 -7.47 -4.65 5.49
CA GLY A 12 -8.57 -3.73 5.27
C GLY A 12 -8.15 -2.42 4.62
N TRP A 13 -9.12 -1.78 3.97
CA TRP A 13 -9.03 -0.41 3.48
C TRP A 13 -10.36 0.28 3.78
N ASP A 14 -10.34 1.27 4.66
CA ASP A 14 -11.50 2.09 5.01
C ASP A 14 -11.07 3.52 5.37
N ASP A 15 -11.90 4.52 5.11
CA ASP A 15 -11.69 5.93 5.49
C ASP A 15 -10.25 6.46 5.27
N GLU A 16 -9.68 6.25 4.07
CA GLU A 16 -8.31 6.65 3.69
C GLU A 16 -7.18 5.93 4.45
N LYS A 17 -7.52 4.90 5.24
CA LYS A 17 -6.58 4.08 6.00
C LYS A 17 -6.39 2.70 5.38
N ILE A 18 -5.17 2.20 5.48
CA ILE A 18 -4.73 0.92 4.91
C ILE A 18 -4.12 0.09 6.02
N TYR A 19 -4.64 -1.12 6.20
CA TYR A 19 -4.30 -1.98 7.32
C TYR A 19 -3.69 -3.29 6.84
N PHE A 20 -2.61 -3.72 7.51
CA PHE A 20 -1.98 -5.02 7.32
C PHE A 20 -2.06 -5.81 8.62
N ASN A 21 -2.37 -7.09 8.53
CA ASN A 21 -2.34 -7.97 9.69
C ASN A 21 -1.01 -8.73 9.71
N ASP A 22 -0.32 -8.69 10.84
CA ASP A 22 0.79 -9.60 11.12
C ASP A 22 0.24 -10.83 11.84
N GLU A 23 0.06 -11.93 11.10
CA GLU A 23 -0.47 -13.18 11.64
C GLU A 23 0.47 -13.83 12.68
N GLU A 24 1.78 -13.58 12.60
CA GLU A 24 2.75 -14.13 13.57
C GLU A 24 2.64 -13.43 14.92
N LEU A 25 2.37 -12.11 14.91
CA LEU A 25 2.24 -11.29 16.10
C LEU A 25 0.79 -11.12 16.57
N GLY A 26 -0.20 -11.48 15.75
CA GLY A 26 -1.61 -11.22 16.00
C GLY A 26 -1.93 -9.73 16.10
N GLN A 27 -1.23 -8.90 15.33
CA GLN A 27 -1.28 -7.44 15.43
C GLN A 27 -1.66 -6.79 14.10
N GLU A 28 -2.55 -5.80 14.17
CA GLU A 28 -2.88 -4.93 13.05
C GLU A 28 -1.93 -3.72 12.99
N TRP A 29 -1.50 -3.39 11.77
CA TRP A 29 -0.65 -2.25 11.46
C TRP A 29 -1.37 -1.34 10.47
N CYS A 30 -1.59 -0.07 10.85
CA CYS A 30 -2.14 0.95 9.98
C CYS A 30 -1.01 1.70 9.29
N VAL A 31 -0.93 1.62 7.96
CA VAL A 31 0.06 2.35 7.16
C VAL A 31 -0.10 3.85 7.29
N SER A 32 -1.34 4.33 7.43
CA SER A 32 -1.63 5.77 7.52
C SER A 32 -1.17 6.38 8.85
N ASP A 33 -0.87 5.57 9.86
CA ASP A 33 -0.27 6.05 11.12
C ASP A 33 1.24 6.32 10.95
N GLU A 34 1.87 5.79 9.89
CA GLU A 34 3.29 5.94 9.58
C GLU A 34 3.50 6.87 8.38
N GLU A 35 3.64 8.18 8.63
CA GLU A 35 3.67 9.25 7.61
C GLU A 35 4.62 8.96 6.45
N LYS A 36 5.84 8.49 6.74
CA LYS A 36 6.85 8.18 5.72
C LYS A 36 6.39 7.03 4.81
N LEU A 37 5.83 5.98 5.38
CA LEU A 37 5.36 4.82 4.64
C LEU A 37 4.11 5.17 3.80
N TYR A 38 3.19 5.92 4.39
CA TYR A 38 2.02 6.45 3.69
C TYR A 38 2.42 7.25 2.45
N ASN A 39 3.36 8.20 2.59
CA ASN A 39 3.84 9.01 1.48
C ASN A 39 4.48 8.17 0.37
N GLN A 40 5.27 7.14 0.72
CA GLN A 40 5.84 6.22 -0.25
C GLN A 40 4.75 5.47 -1.03
N LEU A 41 3.71 5.00 -0.36
CA LEU A 41 2.61 4.30 -0.99
C LEU A 41 1.82 5.21 -1.94
N VAL A 42 1.55 6.45 -1.52
CA VAL A 42 0.88 7.46 -2.35
C VAL A 42 1.64 7.70 -3.66
N GLU A 43 2.97 7.82 -3.61
CA GLU A 43 3.79 8.00 -4.83
C GLU A 43 3.71 6.80 -5.77
N ILE A 44 3.76 5.57 -5.24
CA ILE A 44 3.59 4.34 -6.05
C ILE A 44 2.22 4.36 -6.76
N CYS A 45 1.15 4.71 -6.05
CA CYS A 45 -0.19 4.81 -6.62
C CYS A 45 -0.26 5.90 -7.71
N ARG A 46 0.33 7.08 -7.46
CA ARG A 46 0.39 8.18 -8.44
C ARG A 46 1.08 7.74 -9.73
N GLU A 47 2.22 7.08 -9.63
CA GLU A 47 2.93 6.57 -10.80
C GLU A 47 2.11 5.54 -11.58
N TYR A 48 1.46 4.60 -10.89
CA TYR A 48 0.62 3.59 -11.52
C TYR A 48 -0.50 4.23 -12.34
N PHE A 49 -1.24 5.17 -11.75
CA PHE A 49 -2.35 5.83 -12.45
C PHE A 49 -1.89 6.74 -13.57
N LYS A 50 -0.75 7.44 -13.41
CA LYS A 50 -0.14 8.21 -14.51
C LYS A 50 0.17 7.32 -15.72
N LYS A 51 0.78 6.15 -15.50
CA LYS A 51 1.04 5.16 -16.55
C LYS A 51 -0.25 4.66 -17.19
N LYS A 52 -1.28 4.36 -16.39
CA LYS A 52 -2.58 3.87 -16.86
C LYS A 52 -3.36 4.90 -17.68
N LEU A 53 -3.28 6.18 -17.32
CA LEU A 53 -3.88 7.28 -18.07
C LEU A 53 -3.19 7.48 -19.43
N ASN A 54 -1.86 7.43 -19.46
CA ASN A 54 -1.11 7.52 -20.71
C ASN A 54 -1.46 6.38 -21.69
N GLN A 55 -1.70 5.17 -21.19
CA GLN A 55 -2.14 4.03 -22.00
C GLN A 55 -3.55 4.22 -22.58
N ARG A 56 -4.45 4.88 -21.86
CA ARG A 56 -5.81 5.23 -22.35
C ARG A 56 -5.80 6.37 -23.37
N GLY A 57 -4.78 7.23 -23.34
CA GLY A 57 -4.60 8.32 -24.30
C GLY A 57 -4.05 7.89 -25.67
N HIS A 58 -3.64 6.63 -25.84
CA HIS A 58 -3.20 6.03 -27.11
C HIS A 58 -4.31 5.25 -27.84
N THR A 59 -5.56 5.39 -27.39
CA THR A 59 -6.74 4.82 -28.05
C THR A 59 -7.55 5.93 -28.74
N LYS A 60 -6.92 6.67 -29.65
CA LYS A 60 -7.60 7.53 -30.63
C LYS A 60 -6.95 7.39 -31.99
#